data_AF-A0A8T1AGH2-F1
#
_entry.id   AF-A0A8T1AGH2-F1
#
_cell.length_a   1.000
_cell.length_b   1.000
_cell.length_c   1.000
_cell.angle_alpha   90.00
_cell.angle_beta   90.00
_cell.angle_gamma   90.00
#
_symmetry.space_group_name_H-M   'P 1'
#
loop_
_entity.id
_entity.type
_entity.pdbx_description
1 polymer ?
#
loop_
_entity_poly.entity_id
_entity_poly.type
_entity_poly.pdbx_seq_one_letter_code
_entity_poly.pdbx_strand_id
1 'polypeptide(L)'
;MVRHPSSYTRLTLSQKHKICAKAAAEVAWNPRDLATWATQEFKTATPVGKSTVRGILKRKSEFDELLLDRIKEYKDWHGNGTVTGARVLSLAKITKGVREGTSGGWLYKFQQRTGLWFSLRHGESGSLDEAIVASERQELTKVVGQYHSRDVYNMDETSFFYRR
;
A
#
# COMPACT_ATOMS: atom_id res chain seq x y z
N MET A 1 22.36 23.55 9.66
CA MET A 1 21.97 23.46 8.24
C MET A 1 20.62 24.14 8.05
N VAL A 2 20.60 25.36 7.49
CA VAL A 2 19.35 26.07 7.20
C VAL A 2 18.73 25.45 5.95
N ARG A 3 17.58 24.78 6.08
CA ARG A 3 16.85 24.26 4.91
C ARG A 3 16.28 25.44 4.14
N HIS A 4 16.88 25.77 3.00
CA HIS A 4 16.25 26.71 2.07
C HIS A 4 14.87 26.17 1.66
N PRO A 5 13.81 26.98 1.76
CA PRO A 5 12.50 26.58 1.28
C PRO A 5 12.61 26.28 -0.22
N SER A 6 12.20 25.06 -0.59
CA SER A 6 12.15 24.63 -1.99
C SER A 6 11.30 25.61 -2.78
N SER A 7 11.87 26.25 -3.81
CA SER A 7 11.15 27.14 -4.72
C SER A 7 10.03 26.44 -5.49
N TYR A 8 10.07 25.10 -5.55
CA TYR A 8 9.05 24.28 -6.21
C TYR A 8 7.89 23.94 -5.28
N THR A 9 6.68 24.14 -5.79
CA THR A 9 5.43 23.65 -5.21
C THR A 9 5.46 22.12 -5.09
N ARG A 10 5.39 21.62 -3.85
CA ARG A 10 5.25 20.18 -3.61
C ARG A 10 3.78 19.78 -3.64
N LEU A 11 3.34 19.21 -4.76
CA LEU A 11 2.00 18.67 -4.90
C LEU A 11 1.89 17.25 -4.28
N THR A 12 0.81 17.02 -3.54
CA THR A 12 0.46 15.71 -2.98
C THR A 12 0.10 14.71 -4.09
N LEU A 13 0.01 13.42 -3.75
CA LEU A 13 -0.38 12.39 -4.70
C LEU A 13 -1.81 12.61 -5.22
N SER A 14 -2.71 12.98 -4.32
CA SER A 14 -4.11 13.25 -4.68
C SER A 14 -4.26 14.46 -5.59
N GLN A 15 -3.50 15.53 -5.32
CA GLN A 15 -3.47 16.71 -6.19
C GLN A 15 -2.98 16.35 -7.62
N LYS A 16 -1.97 15.49 -7.73
CA LYS A 16 -1.47 15.00 -9.04
C LYS A 16 -2.50 14.14 -9.75
N HIS A 17 -3.25 13.31 -9.02
CA HIS A 17 -4.33 12.52 -9.59
C HIS A 17 -5.46 13.41 -10.11
N LYS A 18 -5.91 14.39 -9.32
CA LYS A 18 -6.92 15.39 -9.74
C LYS A 18 -6.52 16.12 -11.02
N ILE A 19 -5.24 16.50 -11.16
CA ILE A 19 -4.71 17.08 -12.41
C ILE A 19 -4.87 16.12 -13.59
N CYS A 20 -4.57 14.83 -13.40
CA CYS A 20 -4.70 13.82 -14.46
C CYS A 20 -6.16 13.55 -14.83
N ALA A 21 -7.06 13.49 -13.83
CA ALA A 21 -8.49 13.30 -14.03
C ALA A 21 -9.11 14.49 -14.79
N LYS A 22 -8.79 15.73 -14.38
CA LYS A 22 -9.23 16.96 -15.06
C LYS A 22 -8.78 17.01 -16.52
N ALA A 23 -7.53 16.61 -16.79
CA ALA A 23 -6.99 16.54 -18.15
C ALA A 23 -7.62 15.44 -19.02
N ALA A 24 -8.19 14.39 -18.41
CA ALA A 24 -8.85 13.29 -19.12
C ALA A 24 -10.34 13.55 -19.38
N ALA A 25 -11.01 14.29 -18.48
CA ALA A 25 -12.44 14.57 -18.56
C ALA A 25 -12.81 15.61 -19.62
N GLU A 26 -11.86 16.44 -20.04
CA GLU A 26 -12.13 17.55 -20.95
C GLU A 26 -11.18 17.54 -22.16
N VAL A 27 -11.72 17.85 -23.34
CA VAL A 27 -11.02 17.76 -24.63
C VAL A 27 -9.86 18.76 -24.68
N ALA A 28 -8.64 18.24 -24.82
CA ALA A 28 -7.40 18.96 -25.12
C ALA A 28 -7.09 20.18 -24.24
N TRP A 29 -6.98 19.98 -22.92
CA TRP A 29 -6.46 21.02 -22.02
C TRP A 29 -5.02 21.42 -22.35
N ASN A 30 -4.82 22.71 -22.58
CA ASN A 30 -3.50 23.31 -22.69
C ASN A 30 -2.78 23.26 -21.31
N PRO A 31 -1.51 22.78 -21.24
CA PRO A 31 -0.79 22.65 -19.98
C PRO A 31 -0.62 23.94 -19.17
N ARG A 32 -0.72 25.11 -19.79
CA ARG A 32 -0.72 26.40 -19.08
C ARG A 32 -2.02 26.61 -18.30
N ASP A 33 -3.15 26.36 -18.93
CA ASP A 33 -4.47 26.60 -18.34
C ASP A 33 -4.73 25.59 -17.21
N LEU A 34 -4.27 24.35 -17.38
CA LEU A 34 -4.31 23.33 -16.33
C LEU A 34 -3.42 23.69 -15.13
N ALA A 35 -2.32 24.42 -15.35
CA ALA A 35 -1.45 24.89 -14.26
C ALA A 35 -2.08 26.07 -13.49
N THR A 36 -2.75 26.99 -14.20
CA THR A 36 -3.54 28.06 -13.60
C THR A 36 -4.66 27.50 -12.75
N TRP A 37 -5.44 26.56 -13.30
CA TRP A 37 -6.50 25.87 -12.57
C TRP A 37 -5.94 25.15 -11.32
N ALA A 38 -4.85 24.39 -11.44
CA ALA A 38 -4.26 23.69 -10.30
C ALA A 38 -3.79 24.64 -9.19
N THR A 39 -3.27 25.81 -9.56
CA THR A 39 -2.85 26.84 -8.60
C THR A 39 -4.05 27.40 -7.82
N GLN A 40 -5.15 27.65 -8.52
CA GLN A 40 -6.40 28.15 -7.92
C GLN A 40 -7.07 27.09 -7.03
N GLU A 41 -7.23 25.87 -7.55
CA GLU A 41 -7.91 24.76 -6.88
C GLU A 41 -7.18 24.35 -5.59
N PHE A 42 -5.86 24.22 -5.62
CA PHE A 42 -5.09 23.69 -4.50
C PHE A 42 -4.56 24.75 -3.53
N LYS A 43 -4.79 26.04 -3.83
CA LYS A 43 -4.33 27.18 -3.00
C LYS A 43 -2.86 27.06 -2.60
N THR A 44 -2.01 26.67 -3.56
CA THR A 44 -0.61 26.38 -3.31
C THR A 44 0.18 27.65 -2.99
N ALA A 45 1.08 27.60 -2.00
CA ALA A 45 1.91 28.73 -1.59
C ALA A 45 2.78 29.30 -2.74
N THR A 46 3.20 28.45 -3.67
CA THR A 46 3.87 28.84 -4.92
C THR A 46 3.07 28.36 -6.12
N PRO A 47 2.95 29.17 -7.20
CA PRO A 47 2.18 28.78 -8.40
C PRO A 47 2.71 27.50 -9.03
N VAL A 48 1.79 26.63 -9.46
CA VAL A 48 2.14 25.40 -10.16
C VAL A 48 2.64 25.76 -11.56
N GLY A 49 3.87 25.35 -11.90
CA GLY A 49 4.45 25.60 -13.22
C GLY A 49 3.93 24.67 -14.32
N LYS A 50 3.86 25.17 -15.56
CA LYS A 50 3.49 24.37 -16.75
C LYS A 50 4.37 23.12 -16.95
N SER A 51 5.66 23.22 -16.60
CA SER A 51 6.61 22.11 -16.69
C SER A 51 6.29 21.01 -15.68
N THR A 52 5.87 21.40 -14.47
CA THR A 52 5.41 20.48 -13.42
C THR A 52 4.18 19.71 -13.89
N VAL A 53 3.17 20.40 -14.42
CA VAL A 53 1.96 19.77 -14.97
C VAL A 53 2.32 18.81 -16.10
N ARG A 54 3.14 19.23 -17.07
CA ARG A 54 3.58 18.35 -18.17
C ARG A 54 4.31 17.10 -17.65
N GLY A 55 5.16 17.25 -16.63
CA GLY A 55 5.85 16.14 -15.99
C GLY A 55 4.93 15.20 -15.20
N ILE A 56 3.80 15.70 -14.68
CA ILE A 56 2.76 14.91 -14.04
C ILE A 56 1.98 14.11 -15.10
N LEU A 57 1.52 14.78 -16.16
CA LEU A 57 0.76 14.14 -17.25
C LEU A 57 1.58 13.04 -17.96
N LYS A 58 2.88 13.26 -18.18
CA LYS A 58 3.79 12.24 -18.73
C LYS A 58 3.88 10.97 -17.87
N ARG A 59 3.69 11.12 -16.54
CA ARG A 59 3.76 10.04 -15.56
C ARG A 59 2.38 9.74 -14.98
N LYS A 60 1.30 10.03 -15.71
CA LYS A 60 -0.08 9.86 -15.22
C LYS A 60 -0.35 8.45 -14.68
N SER A 61 0.24 7.44 -15.31
CA SER A 61 0.14 6.04 -14.89
C SER A 61 0.75 5.76 -13.52
N GLU A 62 1.57 6.66 -12.97
CA GLU A 62 2.17 6.51 -11.64
C GLU A 62 1.31 7.09 -10.51
N PHE A 63 0.24 7.84 -10.83
CA PHE A 63 -0.57 8.59 -9.86
C PHE A 63 -2.00 8.03 -9.74
N ASP A 64 -2.14 6.71 -9.86
CA ASP A 64 -3.42 6.01 -9.97
C ASP A 64 -4.10 5.86 -8.60
N GLU A 65 -5.02 6.77 -8.25
CA GLU A 65 -5.80 6.68 -6.99
C GLU A 65 -6.66 5.42 -6.95
N LEU A 66 -7.12 4.91 -8.10
CA LEU A 66 -7.88 3.65 -8.19
C LEU A 66 -7.13 2.45 -7.58
N LEU A 67 -5.80 2.42 -7.72
CA LEU A 67 -4.99 1.37 -7.11
C LEU A 67 -4.92 1.54 -5.58
N LEU A 68 -4.80 2.78 -5.11
CA LEU A 68 -4.77 3.06 -3.67
C LEU A 68 -6.09 2.75 -3.00
N ASP A 69 -7.21 3.11 -3.63
CA ASP A 69 -8.53 2.83 -3.08
C ASP A 69 -8.83 1.32 -3.11
N ARG A 70 -8.43 0.60 -4.16
CA ARG A 70 -8.44 -0.88 -4.16
C ARG A 70 -7.59 -1.50 -3.05
N ILE A 71 -6.42 -0.92 -2.76
CA ILE A 71 -5.56 -1.40 -1.66
C ILE A 71 -6.19 -1.12 -0.30
N LYS A 72 -6.88 0.03 -0.14
CA LYS A 72 -7.63 0.36 1.09
C LYS A 72 -8.83 -0.56 1.26
N GLU A 73 -9.68 -0.70 0.23
CA GLU A 73 -10.81 -1.65 0.21
C GLU A 73 -10.35 -3.07 0.57
N TYR A 74 -9.23 -3.51 0.00
CA TYR A 74 -8.66 -4.81 0.35
C TYR A 74 -8.26 -4.90 1.82
N LYS A 75 -7.62 -3.86 2.38
CA LYS A 75 -7.25 -3.82 3.80
C LYS A 75 -8.47 -3.80 4.72
N ASP A 76 -9.51 -3.07 4.35
CA ASP A 76 -10.75 -2.96 5.12
C ASP A 76 -11.53 -4.28 5.11
N TRP A 77 -11.60 -4.95 3.95
CA TRP A 77 -12.28 -6.24 3.81
C TRP A 77 -11.55 -7.39 4.50
N HIS A 78 -10.21 -7.38 4.50
CA HIS A 78 -9.40 -8.48 5.01
C HIS A 78 -8.94 -8.35 6.46
N GLY A 79 -9.45 -7.39 7.26
CA GLY A 79 -9.18 -7.28 8.70
C GLY A 79 -7.73 -7.61 9.09
N ASN A 80 -6.81 -6.66 8.95
CA ASN A 80 -5.36 -6.85 9.17
C ASN A 80 -4.62 -7.80 8.20
N GLY A 81 -5.26 -8.30 7.14
CA GLY A 81 -4.61 -9.11 6.11
C GLY A 81 -3.33 -8.47 5.54
N THR A 82 -2.25 -9.26 5.48
CA THR A 82 -0.95 -8.79 4.97
C THR A 82 -1.05 -8.44 3.49
N VAL A 83 -0.83 -7.17 3.15
CA VAL A 83 -0.68 -6.73 1.76
C VAL A 83 0.76 -6.96 1.34
N THR A 84 1.02 -7.98 0.53
CA THR A 84 2.35 -8.24 -0.03
C THR A 84 2.61 -7.41 -1.28
N GLY A 85 3.89 -7.16 -1.59
CA GLY A 85 4.28 -6.50 -2.84
C GLY A 85 3.77 -7.23 -4.09
N ALA A 86 3.75 -8.56 -4.07
CA ALA A 86 3.18 -9.39 -5.14
C ALA A 86 1.67 -9.17 -5.34
N ARG A 87 0.92 -8.98 -4.25
CA ARG A 87 -0.51 -8.68 -4.31
C ARG A 87 -0.75 -7.30 -4.91
N VAL A 88 0.04 -6.30 -4.53
CA VAL A 88 -0.04 -4.95 -5.11
C VAL A 88 0.30 -4.95 -6.60
N LEU A 89 1.31 -5.70 -7.02
CA LEU A 89 1.63 -5.88 -8.43
C LEU A 89 0.45 -6.53 -9.19
N SER A 90 -0.20 -7.52 -8.59
CA SER A 90 -1.36 -8.20 -9.18
C SER A 90 -2.57 -7.27 -9.30
N LEU A 91 -2.89 -6.51 -8.26
CA LEU A 91 -3.95 -5.49 -8.29
C LEU A 91 -3.66 -4.43 -9.35
N ALA A 92 -2.42 -3.94 -9.44
CA ALA A 92 -2.02 -2.96 -10.44
C ALA A 92 -2.18 -3.46 -11.89
N LYS A 93 -1.94 -4.75 -12.15
CA LYS A 93 -2.17 -5.37 -13.47
C LYS A 93 -3.65 -5.42 -13.83
N ILE A 94 -4.51 -5.74 -12.86
CA ILE A 94 -5.97 -5.81 -13.05
C ILE A 94 -6.54 -4.41 -13.31
N THR A 95 -6.16 -3.42 -12.50
CA THR A 95 -6.70 -2.06 -12.59
C THR A 95 -6.28 -1.34 -13.87
N LYS A 96 -5.04 -1.56 -14.34
CA LYS A 96 -4.50 -0.84 -15.50
C LYS A 96 -4.81 -1.46 -16.86
N GLY A 97 -5.34 -2.69 -16.89
CA GLY A 97 -5.52 -3.45 -18.14
C GLY A 97 -4.21 -3.70 -18.92
N VAL A 98 -3.06 -3.44 -18.29
CA VAL A 98 -1.73 -3.46 -18.91
C VAL A 98 -0.92 -4.61 -18.30
N ARG A 99 -0.53 -5.56 -19.15
CA ARG A 99 0.39 -6.67 -18.78
C ARG A 99 1.82 -6.20 -18.53
N GLU A 100 2.22 -5.02 -19.00
CA GLU A 100 3.61 -4.55 -19.03
C GLU A 100 3.80 -3.19 -18.35
N GLY A 101 4.36 -3.18 -17.13
CA GLY A 101 4.69 -1.92 -16.45
C GLY A 101 4.82 -2.02 -14.94
N THR A 102 4.43 -3.14 -14.34
CA THR A 102 4.56 -3.38 -12.90
C THR A 102 5.89 -4.09 -12.62
N SER A 103 7.00 -3.35 -12.64
CA SER A 103 8.32 -3.88 -12.28
C SER A 103 8.60 -3.72 -10.78
N GLY A 104 9.61 -4.42 -10.24
CA GLY A 104 10.06 -4.23 -8.87
C GLY A 104 10.50 -2.79 -8.57
N GLY A 105 11.09 -2.10 -9.56
CA GLY A 105 11.45 -0.69 -9.44
C GLY A 105 10.24 0.24 -9.32
N TRP A 106 9.16 -0.05 -10.07
CA TRP A 106 7.90 0.68 -9.93
C TRP A 106 7.28 0.47 -8.53
N LEU A 107 7.28 -0.77 -8.03
CA LEU A 107 6.80 -1.09 -6.68
C LEU A 107 7.56 -0.32 -5.61
N TYR A 108 8.89 -0.29 -5.68
CA TYR A 108 9.72 0.45 -4.75
C TYR A 108 9.41 1.96 -4.74
N LYS A 109 9.27 2.57 -5.93
CA LYS A 109 8.89 3.99 -6.04
C LYS A 109 7.45 4.23 -5.57
N PHE A 110 6.55 3.28 -5.77
CA PHE A 110 5.18 3.32 -5.27
C PHE A 110 5.14 3.30 -3.74
N GLN A 111 5.90 2.41 -3.08
CA GLN A 111 6.03 2.37 -1.62
C GLN A 111 6.54 3.70 -1.06
N GLN A 112 7.64 4.24 -1.62
CA GLN A 112 8.19 5.52 -1.17
C GLN A 112 7.20 6.68 -1.27
N ARG A 113 6.35 6.70 -2.31
CA ARG A 113 5.40 7.79 -2.55
C ARG A 113 4.15 7.71 -1.69
N THR A 114 3.72 6.49 -1.38
CA THR A 114 2.45 6.22 -0.69
C THR A 114 2.66 6.03 0.81
N GLY A 115 3.89 5.77 1.25
CA GLY A 115 4.21 5.38 2.63
C GLY A 115 3.74 3.97 2.97
N LEU A 116 3.22 3.22 2.00
CA LEU A 116 2.79 1.84 2.19
C LEU A 116 4.01 0.92 2.22
N TRP A 117 4.36 0.46 3.41
CA TRP A 117 5.34 -0.61 3.58
C TRP A 117 4.60 -1.95 3.71
N PHE A 118 4.96 -2.88 2.82
CA PHE A 118 4.41 -4.23 2.78
C PHE A 118 5.28 -5.10 3.69
N SER A 119 4.99 -5.14 4.99
CA SER A 119 5.66 -6.09 5.89
C SER A 119 5.03 -7.47 5.73
N LEU A 120 5.82 -8.55 5.64
CA LEU A 120 5.30 -9.85 6.06
C LEU A 120 4.96 -9.73 7.55
N ARG A 121 3.69 -9.82 7.94
CA ARG A 121 3.39 -10.23 9.31
C ARG A 121 3.47 -11.75 9.33
N HIS A 122 4.21 -12.28 10.30
CA HIS A 122 4.30 -13.71 10.57
C HIS A 122 2.90 -14.27 10.88
N GLY A 123 2.73 -15.58 10.70
CA GLY A 123 1.45 -16.30 10.71
C GLY A 123 0.55 -16.03 11.92
N GLU A 124 -0.67 -16.52 11.84
CA GLU A 124 -1.84 -16.21 12.69
C GLU A 124 -1.58 -16.14 14.21
N SER A 125 -0.54 -16.81 14.72
CA SER A 125 -0.04 -16.68 16.09
C SER A 125 0.21 -15.23 16.56
N GLY A 126 0.55 -14.30 15.65
CA GLY A 126 0.81 -12.90 16.01
C GLY A 126 -0.43 -12.01 16.16
N SER A 127 -1.64 -12.54 15.94
CA SER A 127 -2.89 -11.76 15.97
C SER A 127 -3.76 -12.02 17.22
N LEU A 128 -3.32 -12.90 18.12
CA LEU A 128 -4.04 -13.22 19.35
C LEU A 128 -3.56 -12.31 20.49
N ASP A 129 -4.50 -11.92 21.35
CA ASP A 129 -4.18 -11.16 22.56
C ASP A 129 -3.34 -12.02 23.52
N GLU A 130 -2.14 -11.56 23.85
CA GLU A 130 -1.22 -12.27 24.74
C GLU A 130 -1.82 -12.53 26.12
N ALA A 131 -2.74 -11.68 26.58
CA ALA A 131 -3.43 -11.88 27.86
C ALA A 131 -4.38 -13.09 27.80
N ILE A 132 -5.12 -13.24 26.69
CA ILE A 132 -5.99 -14.39 26.45
C ILE A 132 -5.15 -15.65 26.25
N VAL A 133 -4.05 -15.57 25.49
CA VAL A 133 -3.15 -16.71 25.31
C VAL A 133 -2.55 -17.16 26.64
N ALA A 134 -2.21 -16.23 27.53
CA ALA A 134 -1.68 -16.56 28.85
C ALA A 134 -2.73 -17.25 29.74
N SER A 135 -3.99 -16.79 29.75
CA SER A 135 -5.05 -17.43 30.53
C SER A 135 -5.39 -18.82 29.98
N GLU A 136 -5.58 -18.95 28.68
CA GLU A 136 -5.90 -20.22 28.01
C GLU A 136 -4.76 -21.23 28.19
N ARG A 137 -3.50 -20.80 28.14
CA ARG A 137 -2.35 -21.67 28.39
C ARG A 137 -2.34 -22.20 29.83
N GLN A 138 -2.75 -21.41 30.82
CA GLN A 138 -2.85 -21.86 32.20
C GLN A 138 -3.95 -22.93 32.37
N GLU A 139 -5.10 -22.74 31.72
CA GLU A 139 -6.18 -23.74 31.75
C GLU A 139 -5.78 -25.03 31.05
N LEU A 140 -5.15 -24.93 29.88
CA LEU A 140 -4.67 -26.08 29.13
C LEU A 140 -3.61 -26.86 29.91
N THR A 141 -2.74 -26.17 30.65
CA THR A 141 -1.76 -26.81 31.55
C THR A 141 -2.45 -27.60 32.67
N LYS A 142 -3.57 -27.11 33.23
CA LYS A 142 -4.35 -27.84 34.26
C LYS A 142 -4.99 -29.10 33.70
N VAL A 143 -5.48 -29.06 32.47
CA VAL A 143 -6.09 -30.22 31.79
C VAL A 143 -5.01 -31.25 31.46
N VAL A 144 -3.89 -30.82 30.86
CA VAL A 144 -2.77 -31.69 30.50
C VAL A 144 -2.14 -32.34 31.73
N GLY A 145 -2.07 -31.63 32.86
CA GLY A 145 -1.55 -32.16 34.13
C GLY A 145 -2.35 -33.33 34.72
N GLN A 146 -3.54 -33.63 34.20
CA GLN A 146 -4.35 -34.80 34.61
C GLN A 146 -3.87 -36.09 33.92
N TYR A 147 -3.03 -35.98 32.91
CA TYR A 147 -2.50 -37.11 32.14
C TYR A 147 -1.02 -37.32 32.47
N HIS A 148 -0.55 -38.57 32.38
CA HIS A 148 0.88 -38.83 32.48
C HIS A 148 1.58 -38.25 31.25
N SER A 149 2.77 -37.67 31.43
CA SER A 149 3.57 -37.12 30.33
C SER A 149 3.74 -38.03 29.10
N ARG A 150 3.72 -39.37 29.27
CA ARG A 150 3.85 -40.34 28.17
C ARG A 150 2.58 -40.42 27.29
N ASP A 151 1.46 -39.94 27.81
CA ASP A 151 0.13 -39.95 27.17
C ASP A 151 -0.24 -38.56 26.62
N VAL A 152 0.66 -37.59 26.70
CA VAL A 152 0.48 -36.23 26.16
C VAL A 152 1.26 -36.11 24.85
N TYR A 153 0.53 -36.09 23.73
CA TYR A 153 1.11 -35.97 22.40
C TYR A 153 0.93 -34.56 21.85
N ASN A 154 2.00 -33.99 21.30
CA ASN A 154 1.90 -32.75 20.53
C ASN A 154 1.35 -33.08 19.14
N MET A 155 0.27 -32.39 18.75
CA MET A 155 -0.38 -32.53 17.46
C MET A 155 -0.21 -31.22 16.69
N ASP A 156 1.04 -30.74 16.59
CA ASP A 156 1.35 -29.64 15.68
C ASP A 156 1.58 -30.21 14.27
N GLU A 157 1.21 -29.43 13.25
CA GLU A 157 1.43 -29.77 11.85
C GLU A 157 2.93 -29.68 11.50
N THR A 158 3.77 -30.50 12.11
CA THR A 158 5.10 -30.77 11.56
C THR A 158 4.93 -31.67 10.34
N SER A 159 4.67 -31.03 9.20
CA SER A 159 4.67 -31.70 7.90
C SER A 159 6.04 -32.34 7.68
N PHE A 160 6.06 -33.67 7.51
CA PHE A 160 7.26 -34.43 7.16
C PHE A 160 7.81 -33.92 5.83
N PHE A 161 8.87 -33.09 5.88
CA PHE A 161 9.64 -32.76 4.68
C PHE A 161 10.49 -33.98 4.30
N TYR A 162 10.01 -34.78 3.35
CA TYR A 162 10.88 -35.75 2.70
C TYR A 162 11.92 -35.01 1.87
N ARG A 163 13.20 -35.25 2.18
CA ARG A 163 14.34 -34.77 1.40
C ARG A 163 14.33 -35.50 0.06
N ARG A 164 14.32 -34.74 -1.04
CA ARG A 164 14.52 -35.26 -2.40
C ARG A 164 16.00 -35.37 -2.71
#